data_AF-A0A1M6R0R7-F1
#
_entry.id   AF-A0A1M6R0R7-F1
#
_cell.length_a   1.000
_cell.length_b   1.000
_cell.length_c   1.000
_cell.angle_alpha   90.00
_cell.angle_beta   90.00
_cell.angle_gamma   90.00
#
_symmetry.space_group_name_H-M   'P 1'
#
loop_
_entity.id
_entity.type
_entity.pdbx_description
1 polymer ?
#
loop_
_entity_poly.entity_id
_entity_poly.type
_entity_poly.pdbx_seq_one_letter_code
_entity_poly.pdbx_strand_id
1 'polypeptide(L)'
;MQPVCGIYQITNLVNGKSYIGQSINISSRWKQHTQSLDKIKNPDEENPLRRAFCKYGLTQQVSQPGIYGNFKFEVLLECDRDSLTEYEYAKIDELQPEYNRMMCPPSPDRMWPRKDNNNQEFCYVQYHNYDALRYIPGEESILNNQAEDFSTTVSKKRDCLKLKGQKIYLILGIKQDFHK
;
A
#
# COMPACT_ATOMS: atom_id res chain seq x y z
N MET A 1 -18.42 11.66 20.99
CA MET A 1 -17.96 12.59 19.94
C MET A 1 -18.02 11.85 18.62
N GLN A 2 -18.60 12.46 17.58
CA GLN A 2 -18.67 11.83 16.26
C GLN A 2 -17.24 11.62 15.70
N PRO A 3 -16.95 10.50 15.03
CA PRO A 3 -15.65 10.29 14.41
C PRO A 3 -15.45 11.30 13.26
N VAL A 4 -14.32 11.98 13.25
CA VAL A 4 -13.96 12.91 12.18
C VAL A 4 -13.38 12.12 11.00
N CYS A 5 -14.01 12.25 9.84
CA CYS A 5 -13.57 11.70 8.56
C CYS A 5 -12.86 12.79 7.75
N GLY A 6 -11.65 12.54 7.26
CA GLY A 6 -10.91 13.57 6.55
C GLY A 6 -9.42 13.29 6.36
N ILE A 7 -8.72 14.35 5.96
CA ILE A 7 -7.27 14.42 5.75
C ILE A 7 -6.63 15.15 6.93
N TYR A 8 -5.50 14.64 7.38
CA TYR A 8 -4.73 15.21 8.48
C TYR A 8 -3.25 15.33 8.13
N GLN A 9 -2.56 16.19 8.89
CA GLN A 9 -1.11 16.36 8.84
C GLN A 9 -0.48 16.12 10.21
N ILE A 10 0.72 15.53 10.19
CA ILE A 10 1.59 15.39 11.36
C ILE A 10 2.92 16.03 11.02
N THR A 11 3.23 17.16 11.65
CA THR A 11 4.43 17.96 11.36
C THR A 11 5.44 17.81 12.48
N ASN A 12 6.67 17.45 12.13
CA ASN A 12 7.81 17.47 13.04
C ASN A 12 8.35 18.90 13.16
N LEU A 13 8.18 19.49 14.32
CA LEU A 13 8.55 20.87 14.61
C LEU A 13 10.07 21.08 14.70
N VAL A 14 10.88 20.03 14.82
CA VAL A 14 12.35 20.14 14.85
C VAL A 14 12.93 20.40 13.47
N ASN A 15 12.39 19.77 12.44
CA ASN A 15 12.96 19.80 11.08
C ASN A 15 11.98 20.26 10.00
N GLY A 16 10.74 20.60 10.36
CA GLY A 16 9.68 21.03 9.46
C GLY A 16 9.05 19.93 8.61
N LYS A 17 9.57 18.70 8.67
CA LYS A 17 9.09 17.59 7.83
C LYS A 17 7.73 17.12 8.27
N SER A 18 6.92 16.67 7.33
CA SER A 18 5.54 16.27 7.65
C SER A 18 5.10 14.94 7.05
N TYR A 19 3.98 14.46 7.55
CA TYR A 19 3.22 13.32 7.05
C TYR A 19 1.78 13.75 6.79
N ILE A 20 1.21 13.36 5.65
CA ILE A 20 -0.20 13.51 5.31
C ILE A 20 -0.88 12.14 5.36
N GLY A 21 -2.07 12.05 5.92
CA GLY A 21 -2.85 10.82 5.89
C GLY A 21 -4.35 11.07 5.82
N GLN A 22 -5.08 10.07 5.32
CA GLN A 22 -6.54 10.03 5.35
C GLN A 22 -7.08 9.09 6.44
N SER A 23 -8.30 9.33 6.91
CA SER A 23 -9.06 8.34 7.66
C SER A 23 -10.55 8.66 7.74
N ILE A 24 -11.38 7.61 7.84
CA ILE A 24 -12.78 7.73 8.28
C ILE A 24 -12.92 8.04 9.77
N ASN A 25 -11.84 7.87 10.54
CA ASN A 25 -11.76 8.21 11.96
C ASN A 25 -10.32 8.61 12.31
N ILE A 26 -10.03 9.90 12.17
CA ILE A 26 -8.70 10.47 12.37
C ILE A 26 -8.18 10.20 13.79
N SER A 27 -9.04 10.35 14.81
CA SER A 27 -8.66 10.11 16.21
C SER A 27 -8.14 8.68 16.44
N SER A 28 -8.83 7.68 15.89
CA SER A 28 -8.39 6.29 15.93
C SER A 28 -7.09 6.08 15.16
N ARG A 29 -6.94 6.71 14.00
CA ARG A 29 -5.74 6.60 13.17
C ARG A 29 -4.50 7.18 13.85
N TRP A 30 -4.63 8.31 14.55
CA TRP A 30 -3.55 8.88 15.36
C TRP A 30 -3.14 7.97 16.51
N LYS A 31 -4.11 7.34 17.19
CA LYS A 31 -3.79 6.34 18.23
C LYS A 31 -2.97 5.19 17.65
N GLN A 32 -3.34 4.68 16.47
CA GLN A 32 -2.59 3.61 15.80
C GLN A 32 -1.17 4.02 15.42
N HIS A 33 -0.98 5.25 14.95
CA HIS A 33 0.35 5.76 14.60
C HIS A 33 1.26 5.90 15.84
N THR A 34 0.67 6.24 16.99
CA THR A 34 1.39 6.55 18.24
C THR A 34 1.38 5.44 19.28
N GLN A 35 0.71 4.31 19.03
CA GLN A 35 0.67 3.19 19.97
C GLN A 35 1.99 2.44 20.01
N SER A 36 2.33 1.91 21.18
CA SER A 36 3.43 0.97 21.41
C SER A 36 4.79 1.47 20.90
N LEU A 37 5.03 2.79 20.92
CA LEU A 37 6.32 3.36 20.50
C LEU A 37 7.46 2.94 21.44
N ASP A 38 7.14 2.79 22.73
CA ASP A 38 8.02 2.28 23.80
C ASP A 38 8.46 0.83 23.59
N LYS A 39 7.69 0.05 22.82
CA LYS A 39 7.97 -1.36 22.54
C LYS A 39 8.80 -1.58 21.27
N ILE A 40 9.13 -0.52 20.54
CA ILE A 40 9.94 -0.60 19.33
C ILE A 40 11.39 -0.91 19.73
N LYS A 41 11.85 -2.12 19.40
CA LYS A 41 13.24 -2.54 19.63
C LYS A 41 14.20 -2.06 18.54
N ASN A 42 13.74 -2.08 17.28
CA ASN A 42 14.52 -1.67 16.13
C ASN A 42 13.78 -0.59 15.31
N PRO A 43 14.04 0.71 15.57
CA PRO A 43 13.37 1.81 14.87
C PRO A 43 13.59 1.86 13.36
N ASP A 44 14.63 1.18 12.83
CA ASP A 44 14.92 1.19 11.39
C ASP A 44 14.00 0.28 10.58
N GLU A 45 13.31 -0.67 11.23
CA GLU A 45 12.29 -1.52 10.59
C GLU A 45 10.91 -0.85 10.54
N GLU A 46 10.74 0.29 11.22
CA GLU A 46 9.48 1.02 11.28
C GLU A 46 9.29 1.93 10.05
N ASN A 47 8.03 2.34 9.83
CA ASN A 47 7.74 3.31 8.78
C ASN A 47 8.40 4.67 9.07
N PRO A 48 8.64 5.52 8.04
CA PRO A 48 9.38 6.77 8.20
C PRO A 48 8.82 7.70 9.29
N LEU A 49 7.50 7.75 9.45
CA LEU A 49 6.82 8.55 10.47
C LEU A 49 7.11 8.00 11.88
N ARG A 50 6.92 6.70 12.11
CA ARG A 50 7.18 6.07 13.42
C ARG A 50 8.66 6.09 13.79
N ARG A 51 9.56 5.93 12.82
CA ARG A 51 11.00 6.17 13.04
C ARG A 51 11.29 7.60 13.47
N ALA A 52 10.60 8.59 12.87
CA ALA A 52 10.70 9.98 13.31
C ALA A 52 10.16 10.15 14.73
N PHE A 53 9.04 9.53 15.09
CA PHE A 53 8.53 9.55 16.47
C PHE A 53 9.57 9.06 17.48
N CYS A 54 10.20 7.90 17.22
CA CYS A 54 11.26 7.39 18.10
C CYS A 54 12.46 8.33 18.15
N LYS A 55 12.91 8.83 16.99
CA LYS A 55 14.10 9.69 16.89
C LYS A 55 13.91 11.04 17.59
N TYR A 56 12.72 11.61 17.53
CA TYR A 56 12.42 12.96 18.06
C TYR A 56 11.57 12.92 19.33
N GLY A 57 11.45 11.75 19.97
CA GLY A 57 10.96 11.62 21.34
C GLY A 57 9.44 11.75 21.54
N LEU A 58 8.62 11.31 20.58
CA LEU A 58 7.19 11.18 20.83
C LEU A 58 6.92 9.92 21.65
N THR A 59 6.44 10.08 22.88
CA THR A 59 6.20 8.98 23.83
C THR A 59 4.72 8.75 24.16
N GLN A 60 3.88 9.76 23.94
CA GLN A 60 2.47 9.74 24.31
C GLN A 60 1.57 9.30 23.15
N GLN A 61 0.49 8.58 23.49
CA GLN A 61 -0.55 8.25 22.53
C GLN A 61 -1.40 9.50 22.23
N VAL A 62 -1.58 9.80 20.95
CA VAL A 62 -2.30 10.99 20.49
C VAL A 62 -3.63 10.58 19.87
N SER A 63 -4.69 11.34 20.18
CA SER A 63 -6.02 11.10 19.63
C SER A 63 -6.83 12.37 19.36
N GLN A 64 -6.24 13.53 19.63
CA GLN A 64 -6.85 14.84 19.44
C GLN A 64 -5.84 15.75 18.73
N PRO A 65 -6.31 16.79 18.03
CA PRO A 65 -5.41 17.77 17.41
C PRO A 65 -4.65 18.54 18.48
N GLY A 66 -3.43 18.96 18.18
CA GLY A 66 -2.60 19.71 19.11
C GLY A 66 -1.12 19.46 18.92
N ILE A 67 -0.33 20.02 19.84
CA ILE A 67 1.12 19.85 19.87
C ILE A 67 1.46 18.84 20.98
N TYR A 68 2.20 17.80 20.60
CA TYR A 68 2.57 16.69 21.45
C TYR A 68 4.07 16.45 21.30
N GLY A 69 4.84 16.87 22.30
CA GLY A 69 6.30 16.89 22.19
C GLY A 69 6.73 17.75 21.00
N ASN A 70 7.52 17.16 20.10
CA ASN A 70 8.03 17.83 18.90
C ASN A 70 7.12 17.67 17.67
N PHE A 71 5.87 17.21 17.84
CA PHE A 71 4.98 16.93 16.72
C PHE A 71 3.66 17.70 16.86
N LYS A 72 3.23 18.34 15.78
CA LYS A 72 1.91 18.97 15.64
C LYS A 72 0.99 18.05 14.86
N PHE A 73 -0.17 17.75 15.42
CA PHE A 73 -1.23 16.96 14.80
C PHE A 73 -2.39 17.89 14.44
N GLU A 74 -2.76 17.93 13.17
CA GLU A 74 -3.80 18.84 12.68
C GLU A 74 -4.70 18.16 11.65
N VAL A 75 -5.99 18.50 11.66
CA VAL A 75 -6.94 18.11 10.61
C VAL A 75 -6.87 19.20 9.53
N LEU A 76 -6.59 18.81 8.29
CA LEU A 76 -6.51 19.74 7.15
C LEU A 76 -7.85 19.92 6.46
N LEU A 77 -8.62 18.84 6.33
CA LEU A 77 -9.88 18.83 5.61
C LEU A 77 -10.79 17.73 6.18
N GLU A 78 -12.02 18.08 6.53
CA GLU A 78 -13.08 17.09 6.75
C GLU A 78 -13.77 16.80 5.41
N CYS A 79 -13.98 15.54 5.10
CA CYS A 79 -14.60 15.12 3.84
C CYS A 79 -15.30 13.78 3.98
N ASP A 80 -16.17 13.48 3.01
CA ASP A 80 -16.83 12.19 2.93
C ASP A 80 -15.84 11.07 2.59
N ARG A 81 -16.21 9.84 2.98
CA ARG A 81 -15.39 8.64 2.76
C ARG A 81 -14.95 8.48 1.31
N ASP A 82 -15.86 8.74 0.38
CA ASP A 82 -15.65 8.48 -1.04
C ASP A 82 -14.66 9.46 -1.67
N SER A 83 -14.44 10.62 -1.06
CA SER A 83 -13.50 11.65 -1.51
C SER A 83 -12.14 11.60 -0.83
N LEU A 84 -11.96 10.73 0.18
CA LEU A 84 -10.72 10.68 0.97
C LEU A 84 -9.48 10.52 0.09
N THR A 85 -9.52 9.57 -0.86
CA THR A 85 -8.35 9.24 -1.68
C THR A 85 -7.98 10.38 -2.62
N GLU A 86 -8.96 11.04 -3.24
CA GLU A 86 -8.72 12.20 -4.09
C GLU A 86 -8.06 13.34 -3.30
N TYR A 87 -8.60 13.67 -2.14
CA TYR A 87 -8.07 14.77 -1.32
C TYR A 87 -6.72 14.45 -0.68
N GLU A 88 -6.46 13.18 -0.31
CA GLU A 88 -5.14 12.77 0.17
C GLU A 88 -4.08 12.99 -0.90
N TYR A 89 -4.34 12.57 -2.14
CA TYR A 89 -3.41 12.77 -3.25
C TYR A 89 -3.19 14.25 -3.54
N ALA A 90 -4.27 15.05 -3.60
CA ALA A 90 -4.16 16.49 -3.81
C ALA A 90 -3.27 17.15 -2.74
N LYS A 91 -3.44 16.79 -1.46
CA LYS A 91 -2.64 17.36 -0.36
C LYS A 91 -1.20 16.88 -0.33
N ILE A 92 -0.95 15.62 -0.69
CA ILE A 92 0.43 15.12 -0.83
C ILE A 92 1.13 15.85 -1.98
N ASP A 93 0.44 16.10 -3.09
CA ASP A 93 1.03 16.80 -4.24
C ASP A 93 1.33 18.26 -3.91
N GLU A 94 0.39 18.95 -3.27
CA GLU A 94 0.53 20.35 -2.83
C GLU A 94 1.68 20.53 -1.82
N LEU A 95 1.80 19.63 -0.84
CA LEU A 95 2.68 19.82 0.33
C LEU A 95 4.00 19.05 0.26
N GLN A 96 4.13 18.07 -0.64
CA GLN A 96 5.31 17.21 -0.82
C GLN A 96 5.91 16.67 0.51
N PRO A 97 5.11 16.02 1.38
CA PRO A 97 5.54 15.59 2.71
C PRO A 97 6.61 14.48 2.69
N GLU A 98 7.67 14.65 3.48
CA GLU A 98 8.85 13.77 3.42
C GLU A 98 8.66 12.43 4.12
N TYR A 99 7.70 12.31 5.04
CA TYR A 99 7.41 11.06 5.74
C TYR A 99 6.42 10.16 5.00
N ASN A 100 5.79 10.63 3.91
CA ASN A 100 4.86 9.86 3.08
C ASN A 100 5.52 8.84 2.14
N ARG A 101 6.84 8.61 2.25
CA ARG A 101 7.61 7.82 1.26
C ARG A 101 6.89 6.53 0.86
N MET A 102 6.47 6.51 -0.41
CA MET A 102 5.99 5.38 -1.22
C MET A 102 4.49 5.08 -1.27
N MET A 103 3.63 6.10 -1.34
CA MET A 103 2.47 6.02 -2.22
C MET A 103 2.78 6.83 -3.48
N CYS A 104 2.62 6.22 -4.66
CA CYS A 104 2.84 6.81 -5.98
C CYS A 104 2.72 8.35 -6.02
N PRO A 105 3.74 9.07 -6.51
CA PRO A 105 3.57 10.47 -6.90
C PRO A 105 2.56 10.55 -8.06
N PRO A 106 1.82 11.67 -8.19
CA PRO A 106 0.83 11.87 -9.26
C PRO A 106 1.44 12.12 -10.64
N SER A 107 2.76 12.25 -10.77
CA SER A 107 3.41 12.37 -12.07
C SER A 107 3.53 10.98 -12.74
N PRO A 108 3.12 10.81 -14.02
CA PRO A 108 3.31 9.59 -14.78
C PRO A 108 4.75 9.06 -14.72
N ASP A 109 5.72 9.97 -14.65
CA ASP A 109 7.17 9.69 -14.70
C ASP A 109 7.76 9.18 -13.38
N ARG A 110 7.02 9.30 -12.27
CA ARG A 110 7.52 8.97 -10.91
C ARG A 110 6.69 7.89 -10.23
N MET A 111 5.67 7.37 -10.92
CA MET A 111 5.19 6.01 -10.71
C MET A 111 6.40 5.07 -10.85
N TRP A 112 6.44 3.96 -10.10
CA TRP A 112 7.21 2.79 -10.57
C TRP A 112 6.97 2.70 -12.07
N PRO A 113 8.01 2.63 -12.93
CA PRO A 113 7.82 2.77 -14.37
C PRO A 113 6.60 1.94 -14.71
N ARG A 114 5.52 2.59 -15.16
CA ARG A 114 4.56 1.87 -15.97
C ARG A 114 5.45 1.44 -17.11
N LYS A 115 5.98 0.21 -17.00
CA LYS A 115 6.51 -0.47 -18.16
C LYS A 115 5.40 -0.24 -19.16
N ASP A 116 5.73 0.47 -20.23
CA ASP A 116 4.79 0.81 -21.29
C ASP A 116 3.85 -0.37 -21.40
N ASN A 117 2.54 -0.11 -21.41
CA ASN A 117 1.58 -1.16 -21.68
C ASN A 117 2.15 -1.86 -22.92
N ASN A 118 2.80 -3.01 -22.74
CA ASN A 118 3.18 -3.83 -23.84
C ASN A 118 1.80 -4.16 -24.36
N ASN A 119 1.43 -3.55 -25.48
CA ASN A 119 0.17 -3.82 -26.17
C ASN A 119 0.09 -5.30 -26.57
N GLN A 120 1.15 -6.06 -26.31
CA GLN A 120 1.17 -7.50 -26.18
C GLN A 120 0.18 -7.93 -25.08
N GLU A 121 -0.98 -8.40 -25.51
CA GLU A 121 -1.90 -9.14 -24.65
C GLU A 121 -1.14 -10.35 -24.08
N PHE A 122 -1.00 -10.42 -22.76
CA PHE A 122 -0.40 -11.57 -22.10
C PHE A 122 -1.50 -12.45 -21.51
N CYS A 123 -1.38 -13.76 -21.71
CA CYS A 123 -2.24 -14.72 -21.05
C CYS A 123 -1.68 -15.03 -19.66
N TYR A 124 -2.40 -14.66 -18.60
CA TYR A 124 -2.03 -15.00 -17.22
C TYR A 124 -2.84 -16.18 -16.73
N VAL A 125 -2.16 -17.23 -16.29
CA VAL A 125 -2.77 -18.41 -15.66
C VAL A 125 -2.42 -18.44 -14.18
N GLN A 126 -3.44 -18.43 -13.32
CA GLN A 126 -3.25 -18.66 -11.88
C GLN A 126 -3.56 -20.12 -11.57
N TYR A 127 -2.55 -20.88 -11.12
CA TYR A 127 -2.69 -22.28 -10.72
C TYR A 127 -2.14 -22.52 -9.32
N HIS A 128 -3.05 -22.81 -8.38
CA HIS A 128 -2.71 -22.90 -6.96
C HIS A 128 -1.91 -24.15 -6.57
N ASN A 129 -1.94 -25.21 -7.39
CA ASN A 129 -1.26 -26.47 -7.07
C ASN A 129 0.12 -26.59 -7.74
N TYR A 130 0.62 -25.54 -8.41
CA TYR A 130 1.91 -25.61 -9.11
C TYR A 130 3.07 -25.94 -8.17
N ASP A 131 3.13 -25.31 -6.99
CA ASP A 131 4.21 -25.55 -6.03
C ASP A 131 4.27 -27.01 -5.55
N ALA A 132 3.11 -27.66 -5.46
CA ALA A 132 2.98 -29.05 -5.03
C ALA A 132 3.21 -30.05 -6.17
N LEU A 133 2.68 -29.76 -7.36
CA LEU A 133 2.64 -30.72 -8.47
C LEU A 133 3.74 -30.49 -9.52
N ARG A 134 4.35 -29.31 -9.55
CA ARG A 134 5.43 -28.92 -10.46
C ARG A 134 5.10 -29.04 -11.97
N TYR A 135 3.82 -29.08 -12.33
CA TYR A 135 3.35 -29.04 -13.72
C TYR A 135 2.11 -28.15 -13.84
N ILE A 136 1.82 -27.65 -15.05
CA ILE A 136 0.56 -26.94 -15.35
C ILE A 136 -0.39 -27.89 -16.10
N PRO A 137 -1.64 -28.09 -15.66
CA PRO A 137 -2.58 -28.94 -16.38
C PRO A 137 -2.80 -28.44 -17.82
N GLY A 138 -2.61 -29.34 -18.80
CA GLY A 138 -2.75 -29.00 -20.22
C GLY A 138 -1.58 -28.19 -20.80
N GLU A 139 -0.41 -28.16 -20.15
CA GLU A 139 0.80 -27.48 -20.64
C GLU A 139 1.13 -27.87 -22.09
N GLU A 140 1.06 -29.15 -22.45
CA GLU A 140 1.26 -29.60 -23.85
C GLU A 140 0.20 -29.05 -24.82
N SER A 141 -1.05 -28.90 -24.37
CA SER A 141 -2.13 -28.33 -25.19
C SER A 141 -2.03 -26.81 -25.33
N ILE A 142 -1.46 -26.12 -24.32
CA ILE A 142 -1.17 -24.67 -24.35
C ILE A 142 -0.01 -24.40 -25.30
N LEU A 143 1.04 -25.23 -25.28
CA LEU A 143 2.20 -25.12 -26.18
C LEU A 143 1.85 -25.41 -27.64
N ASN A 144 0.85 -26.27 -27.88
CA ASN A 144 0.49 -26.71 -29.24
C ASN A 144 -0.50 -25.81 -29.99
N ASN A 145 -0.84 -24.62 -29.50
CA ASN A 145 -1.65 -23.66 -30.28
C ASN A 145 -1.05 -22.24 -30.35
N GLN A 146 -0.02 -22.14 -31.19
CA GLN A 146 0.43 -20.99 -31.99
C GLN A 146 0.29 -19.58 -31.36
N ALA A 147 1.01 -19.33 -30.27
CA ALA A 147 1.44 -17.98 -29.93
C ALA A 147 2.95 -18.01 -29.65
N GLU A 148 3.73 -17.35 -30.50
CA GLU A 148 5.11 -17.02 -30.18
C GLU A 148 5.13 -16.06 -28.98
N ASP A 149 6.11 -16.23 -28.07
CA ASP A 149 6.28 -15.52 -26.78
C ASP A 149 5.35 -15.94 -25.61
N PHE A 150 5.48 -17.19 -25.14
CA PHE A 150 4.98 -17.57 -23.80
C PHE A 150 6.09 -17.45 -22.74
N SER A 151 5.94 -16.52 -21.78
CA SER A 151 6.80 -16.46 -20.59
C SER A 151 5.98 -16.82 -19.34
N THR A 152 6.33 -17.91 -18.65
CA THR A 152 5.79 -18.19 -17.32
C THR A 152 6.54 -17.38 -16.28
N THR A 153 5.81 -16.64 -15.43
CA THR A 153 6.41 -15.93 -14.29
C THR A 153 5.61 -16.23 -13.03
N VAL A 154 6.27 -16.81 -12.03
CA VAL A 154 5.69 -16.98 -10.69
C VAL A 154 5.91 -15.66 -9.95
N SER A 155 4.84 -14.88 -9.77
CA SER A 155 4.90 -13.58 -9.09
C SER A 155 4.33 -13.67 -7.68
N LYS A 156 4.78 -12.80 -6.78
CA LYS A 156 4.20 -12.75 -5.41
C LYS A 156 2.77 -12.23 -5.53
N LYS A 157 1.87 -12.63 -4.60
CA LYS A 157 0.45 -12.22 -4.52
C LYS A 157 0.13 -10.73 -4.75
N ARG A 158 1.11 -9.82 -4.68
CA ARG A 158 0.94 -8.38 -4.90
C ARG A 158 1.22 -7.93 -6.33
N ASP A 159 1.91 -8.74 -7.14
CA ASP A 159 2.22 -8.40 -8.53
C ASP A 159 0.98 -8.51 -9.45
N CYS A 160 -0.04 -9.28 -9.05
CA CYS A 160 -1.32 -9.32 -9.77
C CYS A 160 -2.08 -7.97 -9.74
N LEU A 161 -1.74 -7.05 -8.82
CA LEU A 161 -2.26 -5.68 -8.81
C LEU A 161 -1.79 -4.88 -10.04
N LYS A 162 -0.79 -5.38 -10.78
CA LYS A 162 -0.27 -4.78 -12.01
C LYS A 162 -1.07 -5.19 -13.27
N LEU A 163 -2.09 -6.04 -13.14
CA LEU A 163 -2.81 -6.67 -14.27
C LEU A 163 -4.10 -5.94 -14.68
N LYS A 164 -4.20 -4.62 -14.45
CA LYS A 164 -5.43 -3.86 -14.75
C LYS A 164 -5.75 -3.93 -16.26
N GLY A 165 -6.88 -4.55 -16.60
CA GLY A 165 -7.35 -4.70 -17.99
C GLY A 165 -6.92 -6.00 -18.69
N GLN A 166 -6.11 -6.84 -18.03
CA GLN A 166 -5.66 -8.12 -18.59
C GLN A 166 -6.68 -9.24 -18.29
N LYS A 167 -6.80 -10.22 -19.19
CA LYS A 167 -7.60 -11.42 -18.97
C LYS A 167 -6.81 -12.39 -18.11
N ILE A 168 -7.40 -12.80 -16.98
CA ILE A 168 -6.82 -13.79 -16.07
C ILE A 168 -7.64 -15.07 -16.18
N TYR A 169 -6.98 -16.18 -16.49
CA TYR A 169 -7.58 -17.51 -16.47
C TYR A 169 -7.20 -18.20 -15.17
N LEU A 170 -8.22 -18.62 -14.41
CA LEU A 170 -8.04 -19.30 -13.14
C LEU A 170 -8.20 -20.80 -13.35
N ILE A 171 -7.13 -21.57 -13.12
CA ILE A 171 -7.22 -23.03 -13.03
C ILE A 171 -7.43 -23.37 -11.56
N LEU A 172 -8.69 -23.62 -11.21
CA LEU A 172 -9.05 -24.18 -9.91
C LEU A 172 -8.61 -25.65 -9.88
N GLY A 173 -7.54 -25.95 -9.13
CA GLY A 173 -7.14 -27.32 -8.86
C GLY A 173 -8.22 -28.07 -8.09
N ILE A 174 -8.35 -29.37 -8.35
CA ILE A 174 -9.25 -30.24 -7.59
C ILE A 174 -8.68 -30.37 -6.18
N LYS A 175 -9.53 -30.18 -5.16
CA LYS A 175 -9.20 -30.46 -3.77
C LYS A 175 -8.76 -31.93 -3.68
N GLN A 176 -7.52 -32.19 -3.26
CA GLN A 176 -7.16 -33.54 -2.84
C GLN A 176 -7.98 -33.85 -1.60
N ASP A 177 -9.02 -34.68 -1.76
CA ASP A 177 -9.61 -35.38 -0.62
C ASP A 177 -8.51 -36.31 -0.10
N PHE A 178 -7.76 -35.83 0.88
CA PHE A 178 -6.84 -36.67 1.62
C PHE A 178 -7.65 -37.85 2.15
N HIS A 179 -7.32 -39.04 1.66
CA HIS A 179 -7.73 -40.31 2.24
C HIS A 179 -7.46 -40.28 3.76
N LYS A 180 -8.44 -40.77 4.52
CA LYS A 180 -8.33 -41.07 5.96
C LYS A 180 -7.13 -41.95 6.26
#